data_AF-A0A960PUL2-F1
#
_entry.id   AF-A0A960PUL2-F1
#
_cell.length_a   1.000
_cell.length_b   1.000
_cell.length_c   1.000
_cell.angle_alpha   90.00
_cell.angle_beta   90.00
_cell.angle_gamma   90.00
#
_symmetry.space_group_name_H-M   'P 1'
#
loop_
_entity.id
_entity.type
_entity.pdbx_description
1 polymer ?
#
loop_
_entity_poly.entity_id
_entity_poly.type
_entity_poly.pdbx_seq_one_letter_code
_entity_poly.pdbx_strand_id
1 'polypeptide(L)'
;IGALIILLVFVMAYDASDFIVGSGASSAIEGPVAGMLMMAPIAVGFALLKVPPFRGADIATFAVLAMVAFPAGQILASALLPKASYHAPALRRLDTLLIAAPAWAGLVGLYLVNAT
;
A
#
# COMPACT_ATOMS: atom_id res chain seq x y z
N ILE A 1 14.59 4.60 -8.33
CA ILE A 1 14.46 5.20 -6.98
C ILE A 1 13.10 5.86 -6.77
N GLY A 2 12.61 6.73 -7.67
CA GLY A 2 11.29 7.38 -7.52
C GLY A 2 10.12 6.43 -7.23
N ALA A 3 9.99 5.33 -7.99
CA ALA A 3 8.93 4.33 -7.76
C ALA A 3 8.97 3.68 -6.36
N LEU A 4 10.17 3.48 -5.81
CA LEU A 4 10.35 2.94 -4.46
C LEU A 4 9.91 3.97 -3.41
N ILE A 5 10.30 5.23 -3.59
CA ILE A 5 9.90 6.32 -2.68
C ILE A 5 8.36 6.43 -2.65
N ILE A 6 7.71 6.39 -3.81
CA ILE A 6 6.25 6.47 -3.91
C ILE A 6 5.58 5.28 -3.20
N LEU A 7 6.09 4.06 -3.38
CA LEU A 7 5.62 2.89 -2.62
C LEU A 7 5.73 3.12 -1.12
N LEU A 8 6.87 3.63 -0.63
CA LEU A 8 7.06 3.90 0.79
C LEU A 8 6.11 4.99 1.30
N VAL A 9 5.85 6.04 0.52
CA VAL A 9 4.84 7.06 0.87
C VAL A 9 3.46 6.42 1.00
N PHE A 10 3.07 5.54 0.07
CA PHE A 10 1.78 4.85 0.12
C PHE A 10 1.67 3.96 1.36
N VAL A 11 2.71 3.17 1.67
CA VAL A 11 2.72 2.30 2.85
C VAL A 11 2.64 3.14 4.14
N MET A 12 3.46 4.18 4.26
CA MET A 12 3.44 5.07 5.44
C MET A 12 2.09 5.75 5.63
N ALA A 13 1.47 6.21 4.54
CA ALA A 13 0.16 6.85 4.59
C ALA A 13 -0.96 5.86 4.91
N TYR A 14 -0.88 4.64 4.37
CA TYR A 14 -1.81 3.55 4.69
C TYR A 14 -1.74 3.22 6.18
N ASP A 15 -0.55 2.93 6.71
CA ASP A 15 -0.35 2.55 8.12
C ASP A 15 -0.77 3.69 9.07
N ALA A 16 -0.47 4.94 8.72
CA ALA A 16 -0.89 6.10 9.52
C ALA A 16 -2.42 6.24 9.55
N SER A 17 -3.09 6.05 8.41
CA SER A 17 -4.54 6.16 8.31
C SER A 17 -5.25 5.00 9.02
N ASP A 18 -4.72 3.78 8.86
CA ASP A 18 -5.17 2.58 9.56
C ASP A 18 -5.07 2.75 11.07
N PHE A 19 -3.95 3.28 11.57
CA PHE A 19 -3.78 3.55 12.99
C PHE A 19 -4.72 4.66 13.50
N ILE A 20 -4.79 5.81 12.80
CA ILE A 20 -5.59 6.96 13.22
C ILE A 20 -7.07 6.59 13.30
N VAL A 21 -7.61 5.92 12.26
CA VAL A 21 -9.03 5.56 12.23
C VAL A 21 -9.30 4.28 13.05
N GLY A 22 -8.42 3.29 12.95
CA GLY A 22 -8.57 2.00 13.62
C GLY A 22 -8.45 2.06 15.14
N SER A 23 -7.69 3.01 15.70
CA SER A 23 -7.53 3.13 17.16
C SER A 23 -8.82 3.52 17.91
N GLY A 24 -9.77 4.17 17.22
CA GLY A 24 -11.08 4.54 17.76
C GLY A 24 -12.25 3.79 17.14
N ALA A 25 -11.98 2.82 16.27
CA ALA A 25 -12.99 2.15 15.48
C ALA A 25 -13.84 1.13 16.26
N SER A 26 -15.09 0.96 15.83
CA SER A 26 -15.99 -0.05 16.39
C SER A 26 -15.75 -1.46 15.81
N SER A 27 -15.03 -1.53 14.69
CA SER A 27 -14.78 -2.74 13.93
C SER A 27 -13.35 -2.81 13.39
N ALA A 28 -12.86 -4.04 13.19
CA ALA A 28 -11.49 -4.31 12.71
C ALA A 28 -11.24 -3.93 11.23
N ILE A 29 -12.27 -3.48 10.50
CA ILE A 29 -12.18 -3.14 9.07
C ILE A 29 -12.12 -1.63 8.81
N GLU A 30 -12.54 -0.80 9.76
CA GLU A 30 -12.60 0.66 9.60
C GLU A 30 -11.20 1.25 9.32
N GLY A 31 -10.18 0.77 10.05
CA GLY A 31 -8.79 1.19 9.85
C GLY A 31 -8.27 0.85 8.44
N PRO A 32 -8.28 -0.43 8.01
CA PRO A 32 -7.82 -0.82 6.68
C PRO A 32 -8.59 -0.11 5.55
N VAL A 33 -9.90 0.06 5.68
CA VAL A 33 -10.72 0.78 4.69
C VAL A 33 -10.33 2.26 4.62
N ALA A 34 -10.06 2.91 5.74
CA ALA A 34 -9.57 4.29 5.74
C ALA A 34 -8.20 4.40 5.03
N GLY A 35 -7.29 3.46 5.30
CA GLY A 35 -6.02 3.36 4.59
C GLY A 35 -6.18 3.19 3.08
N MET A 36 -7.11 2.33 2.63
CA MET A 36 -7.43 2.17 1.22
C MET A 36 -7.93 3.47 0.59
N LEU A 37 -8.88 4.15 1.24
CA LEU A 37 -9.45 5.41 0.74
C LEU A 37 -8.40 6.53 0.65
N MET A 38 -7.40 6.53 1.54
CA MET A 38 -6.33 7.52 1.53
C MET A 38 -5.41 7.43 0.29
N MET A 39 -5.38 6.29 -0.41
CA MET A 39 -4.56 6.14 -1.62
C MET A 39 -5.02 7.05 -2.76
N ALA A 40 -6.33 7.30 -2.87
CA ALA A 40 -6.90 8.12 -3.94
C ALA A 40 -6.39 9.58 -3.93
N PRO A 41 -6.52 10.38 -2.84
CA PRO A 41 -6.02 11.76 -2.83
C PRO A 41 -4.50 11.85 -2.99
N ILE A 42 -3.74 10.88 -2.46
CA ILE A 42 -2.27 10.84 -2.65
C ILE A 42 -1.92 10.60 -4.12
N ALA A 43 -2.60 9.66 -4.78
CA ALA A 43 -2.41 9.40 -6.21
C ALA A 43 -2.77 10.63 -7.06
N VAL A 44 -3.85 11.33 -6.74
CA VAL A 44 -4.21 12.61 -7.39
C VAL A 44 -3.10 13.65 -7.21
N GLY A 45 -2.55 13.79 -5.99
CA GLY A 45 -1.42 14.69 -5.74
C GLY A 45 -0.21 14.38 -6.61
N PHE A 46 0.20 13.11 -6.70
CA PHE A 46 1.30 12.70 -7.57
C PHE A 46 1.01 12.89 -9.06
N ALA A 47 -0.22 12.65 -9.51
CA ALA A 47 -0.65 12.85 -10.89
C ALA A 47 -0.59 14.33 -11.29
N LEU A 48 -1.07 15.23 -10.42
CA LEU A 48 -1.05 16.68 -10.66
C LEU A 48 0.37 17.24 -10.67
N LEU A 49 1.22 16.77 -9.75
CA LEU A 49 2.62 17.19 -9.63
C LEU A 49 3.54 16.53 -10.68
N LYS A 50 3.03 15.57 -11.45
CA LYS A 50 3.77 14.81 -12.48
C LYS A 50 5.08 14.22 -11.93
N VAL A 51 5.02 13.66 -10.73
CA VAL A 51 6.21 13.16 -10.04
C VAL A 51 6.78 11.94 -10.80
N PRO A 52 8.05 11.98 -11.25
CA PRO A 52 8.68 10.83 -11.90
C PRO A 52 8.69 9.60 -10.97
N PRO A 53 8.54 8.38 -11.49
CA PRO A 53 8.59 7.99 -12.90
C PRO A 53 7.24 7.99 -13.64
N PHE A 54 6.14 8.29 -12.95
CA PHE A 54 4.80 8.15 -13.54
C PHE A 54 4.39 9.38 -14.34
N ARG A 55 3.79 9.18 -15.51
CA ARG A 55 3.34 10.26 -16.39
C ARG A 55 1.86 10.57 -16.12
N GLY A 56 1.60 11.39 -15.10
CA GLY A 56 0.24 11.87 -14.80
C GLY A 56 -0.64 10.76 -14.24
N ALA A 57 -1.67 10.35 -14.98
CA ALA A 57 -2.73 9.45 -14.49
C ALA A 57 -2.29 7.99 -14.26
N ASP A 58 -1.13 7.58 -14.76
CA ASP A 58 -0.59 6.22 -14.62
C ASP A 58 -0.49 5.76 -13.15
N ILE A 59 -0.26 6.71 -12.23
CA ILE A 59 -0.20 6.44 -10.78
C ILE A 59 -1.53 5.90 -10.23
N ALA A 60 -2.67 6.14 -10.89
CA ALA A 60 -3.95 5.61 -10.46
C ALA A 60 -3.98 4.08 -10.46
N THR A 61 -3.36 3.43 -11.46
CA THR A 61 -3.22 1.96 -11.51
C THR A 61 -2.43 1.43 -10.32
N PHE A 62 -1.38 2.15 -9.93
CA PHE A 62 -0.56 1.81 -8.76
C PHE A 62 -1.30 2.03 -7.43
N ALA A 63 -2.15 3.06 -7.36
CA ALA A 63 -3.02 3.27 -6.22
C ALA A 63 -4.07 2.17 -6.07
N VAL A 64 -4.69 1.74 -7.17
CA VAL A 64 -5.60 0.59 -7.17
C VAL A 64 -4.90 -0.69 -6.75
N LEU A 65 -3.69 -0.93 -7.25
CA LEU A 65 -2.88 -2.06 -6.81
C LEU A 65 -2.63 -2.00 -5.30
N ALA A 66 -2.21 -0.84 -4.77
CA ALA A 66 -1.92 -0.65 -3.36
C ALA A 66 -3.15 -0.90 -2.47
N MET A 67 -4.32 -0.39 -2.86
CA MET A 67 -5.58 -0.59 -2.14
C MET A 67 -5.92 -2.08 -1.93
N VAL A 68 -5.52 -2.95 -2.85
CA VAL A 68 -5.77 -4.39 -2.73
C VAL A 68 -4.58 -5.12 -2.07
N ALA A 69 -3.36 -4.79 -2.49
CA ALA A 69 -2.15 -5.50 -2.07
C ALA A 69 -1.82 -5.28 -0.58
N PHE A 70 -2.11 -4.10 -0.04
CA PHE A 70 -1.85 -3.76 1.36
C PHE A 70 -2.68 -4.61 2.34
N PRO A 71 -4.02 -4.60 2.30
CA PRO A 71 -4.83 -5.44 3.18
C PRO A 71 -4.60 -6.93 2.90
N ALA A 72 -4.36 -7.32 1.65
CA ALA A 72 -4.02 -8.70 1.34
C ALA A 72 -2.72 -9.15 2.03
N GLY A 73 -1.72 -8.28 2.12
CA GLY A 73 -0.47 -8.53 2.86
C GLY A 73 -0.70 -8.74 4.35
N GLN A 74 -1.51 -7.87 4.98
CA GLN A 74 -1.90 -8.00 6.39
C GLN A 74 -2.66 -9.31 6.68
N ILE A 75 -3.56 -9.72 5.78
CA ILE A 75 -4.30 -10.99 5.87
C ILE A 75 -3.34 -12.18 5.72
N LEU A 76 -2.46 -12.16 4.72
CA LEU A 76 -1.49 -13.23 4.49
C LEU A 76 -0.54 -13.39 5.69
N ALA A 77 -0.01 -12.29 6.22
CA ALA A 77 0.84 -12.34 7.41
C ALA A 77 0.10 -12.91 8.63
N SER A 78 -1.19 -12.58 8.79
CA SER A 78 -2.01 -13.14 9.86
C SER A 78 -2.29 -14.64 9.68
N ALA A 79 -2.40 -15.11 8.44
CA ALA A 79 -2.57 -16.53 8.10
C ALA A 79 -1.28 -17.35 8.29
N LEU A 80 -0.10 -16.73 8.18
CA LEU A 80 1.19 -17.37 8.43
C LEU A 80 1.49 -17.60 9.92
N LEU A 81 0.76 -16.93 10.81
CA LEU A 81 0.93 -17.05 12.25
C LEU A 81 0.01 -18.13 12.85
N PRO A 82 0.44 -18.88 13.89
CA PRO A 82 -0.40 -19.88 14.54
C PRO A 82 -1.72 -19.32 15.08
N LYS A 83 -1.70 -18.05 15.48
CA LYS A 83 -2.85 -17.26 15.92
C LYS A 83 -2.63 -15.82 15.47
N ALA A 84 -3.71 -15.12 15.10
CA ALA A 84 -3.62 -13.71 14.70
C ALA A 84 -3.00 -12.81 15.79
N SER A 85 -3.18 -13.17 17.07
CA SER A 85 -2.60 -12.45 18.21
C SER A 85 -1.18 -12.86 18.59
N TYR A 86 -0.53 -13.73 17.80
CA TYR A 86 0.83 -14.18 18.09
C TYR A 86 1.82 -13.01 17.98
N HIS A 87 2.72 -12.89 18.96
CA HIS A 87 3.67 -11.80 19.03
C HIS A 87 4.78 -11.98 17.98
N ALA A 88 4.62 -11.33 16.82
CA ALA A 88 5.56 -11.35 15.70
C ALA A 88 5.85 -9.92 15.19
N PRO A 89 6.55 -9.08 15.97
CA PRO A 89 6.69 -7.66 15.68
C PRO A 89 7.46 -7.35 14.38
N ALA A 90 8.43 -8.19 14.01
CA ALA A 90 9.15 -8.03 12.74
C ALA A 90 8.25 -8.29 11.52
N LEU A 91 7.42 -9.33 11.59
CA LEU A 91 6.48 -9.67 10.51
C LEU A 91 5.38 -8.60 10.38
N ARG A 92 4.86 -8.09 11.49
CA ARG A 92 3.83 -7.03 11.53
C ARG A 92 4.30 -5.67 11.01
N ARG A 93 5.61 -5.46 10.84
CA ARG A 93 6.16 -4.26 10.19
C ARG A 93 6.31 -4.44 8.67
N LEU A 94 6.23 -5.68 8.19
CA LEU A 94 6.48 -6.04 6.79
C LEU A 94 5.25 -6.68 6.13
N ASP A 95 4.14 -6.81 6.84
CA ASP A 95 2.96 -7.52 6.38
C ASP A 95 2.33 -6.85 5.16
N THR A 96 2.13 -5.54 5.21
CA THR A 96 1.68 -4.71 4.07
C THR A 96 2.62 -4.83 2.86
N LEU A 97 3.93 -4.96 3.10
CA LEU A 97 4.95 -5.08 2.04
C LEU A 97 5.06 -6.49 1.47
N LEU A 98 4.57 -7.52 2.16
CA LEU A 98 4.73 -8.93 1.78
C LEU A 98 4.17 -9.21 0.39
N ILE A 99 3.02 -8.62 0.07
CA ILE A 99 2.39 -8.70 -1.25
C ILE A 99 2.68 -7.44 -2.07
N ALA A 100 2.63 -6.27 -1.46
CA ALA A 100 2.73 -5.02 -2.21
C ALA A 100 4.12 -4.80 -2.82
N ALA A 101 5.22 -5.17 -2.15
CA ALA A 101 6.55 -4.99 -2.70
C ALA A 101 6.77 -5.80 -4.00
N PRO A 102 6.52 -7.13 -4.05
CA PRO A 102 6.69 -7.89 -5.29
C PRO A 102 5.69 -7.48 -6.37
N ALA A 103 4.42 -7.23 -6.01
CA ALA A 103 3.40 -6.81 -6.96
C ALA A 103 3.72 -5.43 -7.59
N TRP A 104 4.17 -4.48 -6.77
CA TRP A 104 4.61 -3.16 -7.22
C TRP A 104 5.83 -3.26 -8.12
N ALA A 105 6.85 -4.04 -7.73
CA ALA A 105 8.04 -4.24 -8.55
C ALA A 105 7.71 -4.86 -9.91
N GLY A 106 6.83 -5.86 -9.95
CA GLY A 106 6.34 -6.45 -11.19
C GLY A 106 5.61 -5.44 -12.07
N LEU A 107 4.70 -4.64 -11.49
CA LEU A 107 3.96 -3.62 -12.24
C LEU A 107 4.87 -2.49 -12.74
N VAL A 108 5.85 -2.05 -11.95
CA VAL A 108 6.89 -1.11 -12.39
C VAL A 108 7.68 -1.71 -13.56
N GLY A 109 8.07 -2.98 -13.49
CA GLY A 109 8.76 -3.66 -14.58
C GLY A 109 7.95 -3.63 -15.88
N LEU A 110 6.67 -4.00 -15.81
CA LEU A 110 5.75 -3.94 -16.96
C LEU A 110 5.56 -2.51 -17.48
N TYR A 111 5.43 -1.54 -16.58
CA TYR A 111 5.29 -0.12 -16.92
C TYR A 111 6.51 0.39 -17.69
N LEU A 112 7.71 0.07 -17.23
CA LEU A 112 8.95 0.51 -17.86
C LEU A 112 9.15 -0.12 -19.24
N VAL A 113 8.83 -1.41 -19.41
CA VAL A 113 8.91 -2.09 -20.71
C VAL A 113 7.99 -1.43 -21.74
N ASN A 114 6.76 -1.07 -21.34
CA ASN A 114 5.78 -0.43 -22.23
C ASN A 114 6.04 1.06 -22.49
N ALA A 115 6.95 1.68 -21.73
CA ALA A 115 7.26 3.11 -21.84
C ALA A 115 8.51 3.41 -22.71
N THR A 116 9.21 2.35 -23.17
CA THR A 116 10.31 2.37 -24.15
C THR A 116 9.78 2.19 -25.56
#